data_AF-A0A8W8N4T2-F1
#
_entry.id   AF-A0A8W8N4T2-F1
#
_cell.length_a   1.000
_cell.length_b   1.000
_cell.length_c   1.000
_cell.angle_alpha   90.00
_cell.angle_beta   90.00
_cell.angle_gamma   90.00
#
_symmetry.space_group_name_H-M   'P 1'
#
loop_
_entity.id
_entity.type
_entity.pdbx_description
1 polymer ?
#
loop_
_entity_poly.entity_id
_entity_poly.type
_entity_poly.pdbx_seq_one_letter_code
_entity_poly.pdbx_strand_id
1 'polypeptide(L)'
;LKLTSEDVEEQIMKLAKKGLTPSQIGVILRDSHGVAQVRFVTGNKILRILKKKGMAPDLPEDLYHLIKKAVNIRKHMERNRKDRDSKFRLILVESRIHRLARYYKTKKVLPPNWKYESATAAAMVQ
;
A
#
# COMPACT_ATOMS: atom_id res chain seq x y z
N LEU A 1 -9.54 -6.60 27.64
CA LEU A 1 -9.78 -7.13 26.29
C LEU A 1 -9.73 -8.65 26.37
N LYS A 2 -10.76 -9.36 25.89
CA LYS A 2 -10.79 -10.84 25.94
C LYS A 2 -10.09 -11.52 24.76
N LEU A 3 -9.70 -10.75 23.74
CA LEU A 3 -8.95 -11.25 22.60
C LEU A 3 -7.50 -11.48 22.98
N THR A 4 -7.00 -12.70 22.73
CA THR A 4 -5.59 -13.02 22.88
C THR A 4 -4.77 -12.45 21.71
N SER A 5 -3.45 -12.39 21.87
CA SER A 5 -2.56 -11.99 20.77
C SER A 5 -2.68 -12.93 19.56
N GLU A 6 -2.91 -14.21 19.81
CA GLU A 6 -2.99 -15.25 18.78
C GLU A 6 -4.25 -15.07 17.92
N ASP A 7 -5.41 -14.79 18.56
CA ASP A 7 -6.67 -14.52 17.86
C ASP A 7 -6.53 -13.34 16.89
N VAL A 8 -5.84 -12.28 17.32
CA VAL A 8 -5.63 -11.08 16.50
C VAL A 8 -4.69 -11.37 15.33
N GLU A 9 -3.63 -12.15 15.53
CA GLU A 9 -2.75 -12.58 14.44
C GLU A 9 -3.48 -13.44 13.41
N GLU A 10 -4.35 -14.36 13.86
CA GLU A 10 -5.15 -15.20 12.98
C GLU A 10 -6.13 -14.37 12.14
N GLN A 11 -6.82 -13.41 12.76
CA GLN A 11 -7.70 -12.48 12.07
C GLN A 11 -6.95 -11.65 11.02
N ILE A 12 -5.75 -11.15 11.35
CA ILE A 12 -4.89 -10.42 10.41
C ILE A 12 -4.55 -11.30 9.20
N MET A 13 -4.15 -12.55 9.43
CA MET A 13 -3.83 -13.49 8.35
C MET A 13 -5.05 -13.78 7.47
N LYS A 14 -6.22 -13.99 8.06
CA LYS A 14 -7.47 -14.23 7.33
C LYS A 14 -7.85 -13.05 6.45
N LEU A 15 -7.72 -11.83 6.95
CA LEU A 15 -8.01 -10.61 6.18
C LEU A 15 -6.96 -10.36 5.09
N ALA A 16 -5.69 -10.64 5.36
CA ALA A 16 -4.63 -10.54 4.35
C ALA A 16 -4.81 -11.54 3.20
N LYS A 17 -5.21 -12.79 3.49
CA LYS A 17 -5.55 -13.79 2.47
C LYS A 17 -6.72 -13.39 1.57
N LYS A 18 -7.62 -12.52 2.05
CA LYS A 18 -8.69 -11.92 1.25
C LYS A 18 -8.20 -10.78 0.34
N GLY A 19 -6.90 -10.48 0.34
CA GLY A 19 -6.31 -9.40 -0.46
C GLY A 19 -6.48 -8.01 0.13
N LEU A 20 -6.82 -7.90 1.42
CA LEU A 20 -6.96 -6.60 2.08
C LEU A 20 -5.62 -5.99 2.43
N THR A 21 -5.53 -4.67 2.28
CA THR A 21 -4.31 -3.91 2.58
C THR A 21 -4.11 -3.77 4.10
N PRO A 22 -2.86 -3.66 4.58
CA PRO A 22 -2.56 -3.46 6.01
C PRO A 22 -3.38 -2.34 6.67
N SER A 23 -3.62 -1.22 5.98
CA SER A 23 -4.45 -0.13 6.50
C SER A 23 -5.92 -0.55 6.65
N GLN A 24 -6.50 -1.23 5.64
CA GLN A 24 -7.88 -1.74 5.70
C GLN A 24 -8.05 -2.79 6.80
N ILE A 25 -7.06 -3.67 6.97
CA ILE A 25 -7.05 -4.67 8.06
C ILE A 25 -7.14 -3.95 9.42
N GLY A 26 -6.35 -2.89 9.62
CA GLY A 26 -6.40 -2.10 10.85
C GLY A 26 -7.76 -1.48 11.12
N VAL A 27 -8.44 -0.98 10.09
CA VAL A 27 -9.80 -0.41 10.20
C VAL A 27 -10.81 -1.48 10.60
N ILE A 28 -10.78 -2.65 9.96
CA ILE A 28 -11.71 -3.76 10.28
C ILE A 28 -11.49 -4.30 11.69
N LEU A 29 -10.24 -4.39 12.14
CA LEU A 29 -9.93 -4.83 13.50
C LEU A 29 -10.44 -3.83 14.54
N ARG A 30 -10.35 -2.53 14.27
CA ARG A 30 -10.88 -1.48 15.15
C ARG A 30 -12.40 -1.49 15.19
N ASP A 31 -13.04 -1.46 14.02
CA ASP A 31 -14.47 -1.15 13.91
C ASP A 31 -15.35 -2.40 14.08
N SER A 32 -14.90 -3.58 13.61
CA SER A 32 -15.70 -4.82 13.69
C SER A 32 -15.28 -5.73 14.85
N HIS A 33 -14.02 -5.69 15.28
CA HIS A 33 -13.48 -6.60 16.30
C HIS A 33 -13.12 -5.89 17.62
N GLY A 34 -13.30 -4.56 17.70
CA GLY A 34 -13.07 -3.78 18.91
C GLY A 34 -11.59 -3.65 19.31
N VAL A 35 -10.65 -3.92 18.41
CA VAL A 35 -9.21 -3.83 18.67
C VAL A 35 -8.72 -2.43 18.31
N ALA A 36 -8.68 -1.53 19.31
CA ALA A 36 -8.29 -0.13 19.09
C ALA A 36 -6.89 0.04 18.47
N GLN A 37 -5.89 -0.66 19.02
CA GLN A 37 -4.54 -0.68 18.45
C GLN A 37 -3.91 -2.07 18.56
N VAL A 38 -3.62 -2.66 17.39
CA VAL A 38 -2.99 -3.99 17.26
C VAL A 38 -1.64 -4.08 17.97
N ARG A 39 -0.87 -2.98 17.98
CA ARG A 39 0.47 -2.94 18.61
C ARG A 39 0.43 -3.24 20.10
N PHE A 40 -0.59 -2.78 20.82
CA PHE A 40 -0.66 -2.99 22.27
C PHE A 40 -1.09 -4.41 22.64
N VAL A 41 -1.79 -5.10 21.74
CA VAL A 41 -2.22 -6.48 21.98
C VAL A 41 -1.15 -7.49 21.58
N THR A 42 -0.53 -7.30 20.40
CA THR A 42 0.42 -8.28 19.81
C THR A 42 1.89 -7.92 20.01
N GLY A 43 2.19 -6.73 20.54
CA GLY A 43 3.55 -6.18 20.63
C GLY A 43 4.16 -5.76 19.28
N ASN A 44 3.53 -6.10 18.15
CA ASN A 44 4.04 -5.84 16.80
C ASN A 44 3.06 -5.01 15.96
N LYS A 45 3.57 -4.35 14.91
CA LYS A 45 2.73 -3.67 13.91
C LYS A 45 2.22 -4.68 12.87
N ILE A 46 1.03 -4.45 12.30
CA ILE A 46 0.39 -5.29 11.27
C ILE A 46 1.38 -5.70 10.17
N LEU A 47 2.09 -4.73 9.58
CA LEU A 47 3.05 -4.99 8.51
C LEU A 47 4.22 -5.90 8.94
N ARG A 48 4.64 -5.87 10.21
CA ARG A 48 5.67 -6.80 10.73
C ARG A 48 5.12 -8.20 10.90
N ILE A 49 3.88 -8.34 11.36
CA ILE A 49 3.19 -9.63 11.50
C ILE A 49 3.06 -10.29 10.12
N LEU A 50 2.60 -9.53 9.12
CA LEU A 50 2.50 -10.02 7.74
C LEU A 50 3.85 -10.44 7.16
N LYS A 51 4.92 -9.69 7.42
CA LYS A 51 6.29 -10.07 7.01
C LYS A 51 6.76 -11.37 7.65
N LYS A 52 6.54 -11.54 8.95
CA LYS A 52 6.91 -12.78 9.67
C LYS A 52 6.19 -14.01 9.11
N LYS A 53 4.95 -13.84 8.64
CA LYS A 53 4.12 -14.91 8.07
C LYS A 53 4.28 -15.07 6.56
N GLY A 54 5.17 -14.29 5.91
CA GLY A 54 5.37 -14.36 4.46
C GLY A 54 4.19 -13.84 3.61
N MET A 55 3.26 -13.09 4.22
CA MET A 55 2.06 -12.52 3.55
C MET A 55 2.18 -11.01 3.37
N ALA A 56 3.39 -10.47 3.36
CA ALA A 56 3.61 -9.06 3.14
C ALA A 56 3.45 -8.72 1.66
N PRO A 57 2.83 -7.58 1.31
CA PRO A 57 2.78 -7.12 -0.06
C PRO A 57 4.21 -6.80 -0.55
N ASP A 58 4.51 -7.19 -1.79
CA ASP A 58 5.81 -6.95 -2.44
C ASP A 58 6.10 -5.46 -2.59
N LEU A 59 5.07 -4.70 -2.97
CA LEU A 59 5.13 -3.25 -3.09
C LEU A 59 4.58 -2.59 -1.82
N PRO A 60 5.26 -1.57 -1.26
CA PRO A 60 4.70 -0.76 -0.18
C PRO A 60 3.34 -0.18 -0.57
N GLU A 61 2.37 -0.25 0.36
CA GLU A 61 0.97 0.13 0.14
C GLU A 61 0.81 1.58 -0.33
N ASP A 62 1.60 2.50 0.23
CA ASP A 62 1.59 3.92 -0.13
C ASP A 62 2.09 4.16 -1.56
N LEU A 63 3.14 3.46 -1.97
CA LEU A 63 3.68 3.50 -3.31
C LEU A 63 2.70 2.88 -4.32
N TYR A 64 2.10 1.73 -3.99
CA TYR A 64 1.07 1.08 -4.79
C TYR A 64 -0.09 2.04 -5.09
N HIS A 65 -0.65 2.70 -4.08
CA HIS A 65 -1.80 3.58 -4.29
C HIS A 65 -1.47 4.85 -5.06
N LEU A 66 -0.25 5.38 -4.96
CA LEU A 66 0.17 6.51 -5.80
C LEU A 66 0.34 6.11 -7.26
N ILE A 67 0.92 4.95 -7.52
CA ILE A 67 1.04 4.40 -8.89
C ILE A 67 -0.35 4.17 -9.46
N LYS A 68 -1.27 3.55 -8.70
CA LYS A 68 -2.67 3.34 -9.11
C LYS A 68 -3.37 4.65 -9.44
N LYS A 69 -3.17 5.69 -8.64
CA LYS A 69 -3.68 7.04 -8.91
C LYS A 69 -3.10 7.62 -10.20
N ALA A 70 -1.79 7.50 -10.42
CA ALA A 70 -1.13 7.98 -11.63
C ALA A 70 -1.66 7.27 -12.90
N VAL A 71 -1.85 5.96 -12.85
CA VAL A 71 -2.43 5.17 -13.95
C VAL A 71 -3.85 5.64 -14.28
N ASN A 72 -4.69 5.88 -13.27
CA ASN A 72 -6.05 6.39 -13.48
C ASN A 72 -6.05 7.79 -14.11
N ILE A 73 -5.20 8.70 -13.64
CA ILE A 73 -5.08 10.05 -14.22
C ILE A 73 -4.58 9.97 -15.67
N ARG A 74 -3.62 9.10 -15.96
CA ARG A 74 -3.11 8.89 -17.32
C ARG A 74 -4.19 8.38 -18.27
N LYS A 75 -4.98 7.39 -17.85
CA LYS A 75 -6.14 6.88 -18.61
C LYS A 75 -7.18 7.96 -18.89
N HIS A 76 -7.42 8.88 -17.94
CA HIS A 76 -8.27 10.05 -18.16
C HIS A 76 -7.67 11.01 -19.20
N MET A 77 -6.37 11.30 -19.08
CA MET A 77 -5.65 12.22 -19.97
C MET A 77 -5.53 11.73 -21.41
N GLU A 78 -5.53 10.42 -21.64
CA GLU A 78 -5.56 9.83 -22.99
C GLU A 78 -6.79 10.27 -23.78
N ARG A 79 -7.95 10.37 -23.12
CA ARG A 79 -9.21 10.83 -23.72
C ARG A 79 -9.33 12.36 -23.66
N ASN A 80 -8.85 12.97 -22.59
CA ASN A 80 -9.05 14.40 -22.28
C ASN A 80 -7.76 15.21 -22.38
N ARG A 81 -7.16 15.27 -23.57
CA ARG A 81 -5.81 15.87 -23.78
C ARG A 81 -5.72 17.37 -23.48
N LYS A 82 -6.86 18.09 -23.44
CA LYS A 82 -6.92 19.54 -23.14
C LYS A 82 -6.98 19.86 -21.65
N ASP A 83 -7.16 18.86 -20.78
CA ASP A 83 -7.26 19.06 -19.33
C ASP A 83 -5.87 19.38 -18.72
N ARG A 84 -5.60 20.67 -18.54
CA ARG A 84 -4.32 21.16 -18.01
C ARG A 84 -4.17 20.91 -16.50
N ASP A 85 -5.26 20.91 -15.75
CA ASP A 85 -5.23 20.67 -14.30
C ASP A 85 -4.89 19.20 -14.00
N SER A 86 -5.53 18.26 -14.69
CA SER A 86 -5.20 16.84 -14.56
C SER A 86 -3.76 16.54 -14.99
N LYS A 87 -3.25 17.20 -16.04
CA LYS A 87 -1.84 17.11 -16.44
C LYS A 87 -0.90 17.59 -15.33
N PHE A 88 -1.19 18.74 -14.73
CA PHE A 88 -0.41 19.27 -13.62
C PHE A 88 -0.43 18.33 -12.41
N ARG A 89 -1.61 17.82 -12.05
CA ARG A 89 -1.78 16.85 -10.95
C ARG A 89 -1.03 15.54 -11.21
N LEU A 90 -0.98 15.06 -12.45
CA LEU A 90 -0.19 13.88 -12.83
C LEU A 90 1.29 14.10 -12.50
N ILE A 91 1.86 15.25 -12.89
CA ILE A 91 3.27 15.60 -12.62
C ILE A 91 3.55 15.60 -11.10
N LEU A 92 2.62 16.14 -10.30
CA LEU A 92 2.76 16.14 -8.85
C LEU A 92 2.73 14.73 -8.25
N VAL A 93 1.84 13.85 -8.75
CA VAL A 93 1.76 12.46 -8.30
C VAL A 93 3.02 11.69 -8.68
N GLU A 94 3.51 11.82 -9.93
CA GLU A 94 4.74 11.19 -10.38
C GLU A 94 5.96 11.66 -9.58
N SER A 95 6.01 12.95 -9.24
CA SER A 95 7.06 13.52 -8.37
C SER A 95 7.04 12.89 -6.97
N ARG A 96 5.85 12.63 -6.40
CA ARG A 96 5.72 11.92 -5.12
C ARG A 96 6.16 10.46 -5.21
N ILE A 97 5.83 9.78 -6.31
CA ILE A 97 6.26 8.40 -6.57
C ILE A 97 7.79 8.32 -6.60
N HIS A 98 8.46 9.20 -7.36
CA HIS A 98 9.93 9.22 -7.42
C HIS A 98 10.57 9.47 -6.05
N ARG A 99 10.00 10.37 -5.25
CA ARG A 99 10.49 10.66 -3.90
C ARG A 99 10.37 9.45 -2.97
N LEU A 100 9.23 8.76 -2.98
CA LEU A 100 9.04 7.55 -2.17
C LEU A 100 9.89 6.38 -2.67
N ALA A 101 9.99 6.19 -3.98
CA ALA A 101 10.85 5.17 -4.56
C ALA A 101 12.31 5.34 -4.12
N ARG A 102 12.81 6.57 -4.06
CA ARG A 102 14.16 6.87 -3.53
C ARG A 102 14.29 6.43 -2.07
N TYR A 103 13.32 6.81 -1.22
CA TYR A 103 13.31 6.42 0.18
C TYR A 103 13.32 4.90 0.37
N TYR A 104 12.47 4.18 -0.36
CA TYR A 104 12.36 2.73 -0.24
C TYR A 104 13.56 1.97 -0.82
N LYS A 105 14.26 2.54 -1.81
CA LYS A 105 15.57 2.04 -2.27
C LYS A 105 16.64 2.18 -1.18
N THR A 106 16.73 3.34 -0.53
CA THR A 106 17.66 3.54 0.60
C THR A 106 17.37 2.59 1.77
N LYS A 107 16.08 2.32 2.04
CA LYS A 107 15.66 1.38 3.09
C LYS A 107 15.73 -0.10 2.69
N LYS A 108 16.24 -0.43 1.50
CA LYS A 108 16.35 -1.80 0.96
C LYS A 108 15.01 -2.55 0.92
N VAL A 109 13.90 -1.82 0.81
CA VAL A 109 12.57 -2.40 0.62
C VAL A 109 12.32 -2.64 -0.87
N LEU A 110 12.85 -1.76 -1.72
CA LEU A 110 12.83 -1.93 -3.16
C LEU A 110 14.22 -2.29 -3.70
N PRO A 111 14.30 -3.08 -4.78
CA PRO A 111 15.53 -3.32 -5.51
C PRO A 111 16.19 -2.00 -5.97
N PRO A 112 17.53 -1.89 -5.98
CA PRO A 112 18.23 -0.68 -6.45
C PRO A 112 17.91 -0.30 -7.90
N ASN A 113 17.71 -1.32 -8.75
CA ASN A 113 17.33 -1.19 -10.15
C ASN A 113 15.83 -0.88 -10.35
N TRP A 114 15.03 -0.82 -9.28
CA TRP A 114 13.61 -0.50 -9.39
C TRP A 114 13.43 0.93 -9.92
N LYS A 115 12.62 1.04 -10.97
CA LYS A 115 12.32 2.30 -11.66
C LYS A 115 10.83 2.37 -11.94
N TYR A 116 10.26 3.55 -11.68
CA TYR A 116 8.92 3.86 -12.11
C TYR A 116 8.95 4.25 -13.58
N GLU A 117 8.28 3.47 -14.41
CA GLU A 117 8.07 3.79 -15.82
C GLU A 117 6.58 3.76 -16.12
N SER A 118 6.11 4.80 -16.80
CA SER A 118 4.68 4.97 -17.00
C SER A 118 4.04 3.90 -17.89
N ALA A 119 4.82 3.33 -18.80
CA ALA A 119 4.36 2.26 -19.69
C ALA A 119 4.10 0.96 -18.91
N THR A 120 4.95 0.64 -17.94
CA THR A 120 4.84 -0.57 -17.11
C THR A 120 4.02 -0.35 -15.85
N ALA A 121 3.69 0.90 -15.52
CA ALA A 121 2.98 1.26 -14.30
C ALA A 121 1.63 0.52 -14.16
N ALA A 122 0.91 0.28 -15.25
CA ALA A 122 -0.37 -0.44 -15.21
C ALA A 122 -0.21 -1.90 -14.73
N ALA A 123 0.86 -2.59 -15.17
CA ALA A 123 1.14 -3.97 -14.77
C ALA A 123 1.56 -4.10 -13.29
N MET A 124 2.02 -3.01 -12.66
CA MET A 124 2.45 -2.99 -11.27
C MET A 124 1.29 -2.87 -10.25
N VAL A 125 0.08 -2.56 -10.72
CA VAL A 125 -1.09 -2.23 -9.87
C VAL A 125 -2.37 -2.98 -10.26
N GLN A 126 -2.25 -4.01 -11.11
CA GLN A 126 -3.35 -4.93 -11.40
C GLN A 126 -3.67 -5.85 -10.23
#